data_AF-A0A7V5F019-F1
#
_entry.id   AF-A0A7V5F019-F1
#
_cell.length_a   1.000
_cell.length_b   1.000
_cell.length_c   1.000
_cell.angle_alpha   90.00
_cell.angle_beta   90.00
_cell.angle_gamma   90.00
#
_symmetry.space_group_name_H-M   'P 1'
#
loop_
_entity.id
_entity.type
_entity.pdbx_description
1 polymer ?
#
loop_
_entity_poly.entity_id
_entity_poly.type
_entity_poly.pdbx_seq_one_letter_code
_entity_poly.pdbx_strand_id
1 'polypeptide(L)'
;MLDLNLGLMLFVLVIFFSLLYLLNQMLYKPLLKFMDDRDNSIADDLKNAKEMAGNSDELHAKADAILANAKAEANAIREKAINEAKALADSKIESKTKELDSKYQSFVEELNNNKKELTQSLSTQLPLFKESIKAKMANL
;
A
#
# COMPACT_ATOMS: atom_id res chain seq x y z
N MET A 1 76.20 -32.55 -58.29
CA MET A 1 77.05 -31.85 -57.30
C MET A 1 76.16 -30.86 -56.58
N LEU A 2 75.97 -31.01 -55.28
CA LEU A 2 75.36 -29.98 -54.44
C LEU A 2 76.41 -28.88 -54.28
N ASP A 3 76.37 -27.87 -55.17
CA ASP A 3 77.08 -26.63 -54.91
C ASP A 3 76.37 -25.91 -53.76
N LEU A 4 76.80 -26.23 -52.55
CA LEU A 4 76.41 -25.56 -51.32
C LEU A 4 76.97 -24.13 -51.35
N ASN A 5 76.23 -23.23 -51.97
CA ASN A 5 76.53 -21.81 -51.93
C ASN A 5 76.10 -21.25 -50.57
N LEU A 6 77.04 -21.16 -49.63
CA LEU A 6 76.84 -20.59 -48.29
C LEU A 6 76.21 -19.18 -48.34
N GLY A 7 76.53 -18.38 -49.36
CA GLY A 7 75.94 -17.05 -49.56
C GLY A 7 74.45 -17.10 -49.86
N LEU A 8 74.03 -17.98 -50.78
CA LEU A 8 72.61 -18.17 -51.11
C LEU A 8 71.82 -18.70 -49.91
N MET A 9 72.40 -19.63 -49.14
CA MET A 9 71.77 -20.17 -47.94
C MET A 9 71.55 -19.09 -46.88
N LEU A 10 72.55 -18.24 -46.61
CA LEU A 10 72.41 -17.11 -45.69
C LEU A 10 71.36 -16.10 -46.16
N PHE A 11 71.30 -15.81 -47.46
CA PHE A 11 70.31 -14.88 -48.03
C PHE A 11 68.87 -15.41 -47.86
N VAL A 12 68.62 -16.68 -48.15
CA VAL A 12 67.32 -17.33 -47.94
C VAL A 12 66.94 -17.32 -46.46
N LEU A 13 67.91 -17.56 -45.56
CA LEU A 13 67.70 -17.49 -44.11
C LEU A 13 67.27 -16.10 -43.64
N VAL A 14 67.92 -15.05 -44.15
CA VAL A 14 67.56 -13.66 -43.85
C VAL A 14 66.15 -13.34 -44.34
N ILE A 15 65.80 -13.75 -45.56
CA ILE A 15 64.44 -13.56 -46.11
C ILE A 15 63.41 -14.32 -45.28
N PHE A 16 63.68 -15.56 -44.90
CA PHE A 16 62.78 -16.38 -44.10
C PHE A 16 62.50 -15.75 -42.73
N PHE A 17 63.54 -15.30 -42.02
CA PHE A 17 63.35 -14.61 -40.73
C PHE A 17 62.67 -13.25 -40.89
N SER A 18 62.98 -12.51 -41.96
CA SER A 18 62.30 -11.25 -42.26
C SER A 18 60.81 -11.47 -42.51
N LEU A 19 60.45 -12.52 -43.25
CA LEU A 19 59.07 -12.90 -43.51
C LEU A 19 58.35 -13.33 -42.23
N LEU A 20 58.99 -14.15 -41.39
CA LEU A 20 58.43 -14.55 -40.10
C LEU A 20 58.16 -13.35 -39.19
N TYR A 21 59.09 -12.40 -39.16
CA TYR A 21 58.91 -11.16 -38.39
C TYR A 21 57.71 -10.36 -38.90
N LEU A 22 57.59 -10.19 -40.22
CA LEU A 22 56.49 -9.46 -40.85
C LEU A 22 55.14 -10.14 -40.60
N LEU A 23 55.09 -11.48 -40.70
CA LEU A 23 53.88 -12.27 -40.48
C LEU A 23 53.46 -12.29 -39.00
N ASN A 24 54.41 -12.31 -38.08
CA ASN A 24 54.15 -12.17 -36.64
C ASN A 24 53.44 -10.86 -36.32
N GLN A 25 53.92 -9.76 -36.90
CA GLN A 25 53.34 -8.44 -36.65
C GLN A 25 52.02 -8.22 -37.40
N MET A 26 51.91 -8.67 -38.65
CA MET A 26 50.74 -8.40 -39.50
C MET A 26 49.59 -9.38 -39.29
N LEU A 27 49.86 -10.65 -38.96
CA LEU A 27 48.84 -11.70 -38.92
C LEU A 27 48.66 -12.32 -37.54
N TYR A 28 49.73 -12.86 -36.94
CA TYR A 28 49.58 -13.64 -35.70
C TYR A 28 49.14 -12.79 -34.51
N LYS A 29 49.75 -11.62 -34.31
CA LYS A 29 49.35 -10.68 -33.24
C LYS A 29 47.88 -10.24 -33.34
N PRO A 30 47.38 -9.69 -34.47
CA PRO A 30 45.98 -9.29 -34.54
C PRO A 30 45.02 -10.47 -34.47
N LEU A 31 45.39 -11.65 -34.99
CA LEU A 31 44.56 -12.84 -34.90
C LEU A 31 44.39 -13.32 -33.45
N LEU A 32 45.50 -13.42 -32.71
CA LEU A 32 45.46 -13.82 -31.30
C LEU A 32 44.69 -12.79 -30.46
N LYS A 33 44.93 -11.50 -30.70
CA LYS A 33 44.17 -10.44 -30.05
C LYS A 33 42.66 -10.58 -30.30
N PHE A 34 42.24 -10.89 -31.53
CA PHE A 34 40.83 -11.09 -31.84
C PHE A 34 40.23 -12.32 -31.14
N MET A 35 41.01 -13.38 -30.94
CA MET A 35 40.57 -14.53 -30.15
C MET A 35 40.42 -14.15 -28.67
N ASP A 36 41.41 -13.46 -28.10
CA ASP A 36 41.35 -12.98 -26.71
C ASP A 36 40.19 -12.00 -26.48
N ASP A 37 39.98 -11.05 -27.39
CA ASP A 37 38.87 -10.09 -27.34
C ASP A 37 37.52 -10.82 -27.39
N ARG A 38 37.41 -11.89 -28.19
CA ARG A 38 36.20 -12.72 -28.24
C ARG A 38 35.98 -13.51 -26.97
N ASP A 39 37.01 -14.15 -26.44
CA ASP A 39 36.90 -14.92 -25.20
C ASP A 39 36.53 -14.03 -24.02
N ASN A 40 37.11 -12.83 -23.94
CA ASN A 40 36.76 -11.81 -22.95
C ASN A 40 35.31 -11.34 -23.12
N SER A 41 34.87 -11.05 -24.36
CA SER A 41 33.48 -10.64 -24.62
C SER A 41 32.49 -11.72 -24.20
N ILE A 42 32.76 -12.99 -24.49
CA ILE A 42 31.88 -14.11 -24.11
C ILE A 42 31.85 -14.27 -22.59
N ALA A 43 33.00 -14.13 -21.92
CA ALA A 43 33.07 -14.20 -20.47
C ALA A 43 32.27 -13.07 -19.79
N ASP A 44 32.38 -11.86 -20.31
CA ASP A 44 31.63 -10.69 -19.83
C ASP A 44 30.12 -10.84 -20.10
N ASP A 45 29.72 -11.28 -21.29
CA ASP A 45 28.31 -11.53 -21.61
C ASP A 45 27.69 -12.58 -20.69
N LEU A 46 28.41 -13.66 -20.40
CA LEU A 46 27.95 -14.72 -19.49
C LEU A 46 27.85 -14.23 -18.04
N LYS A 47 28.81 -13.42 -17.60
CA LYS A 47 28.78 -12.78 -16.27
C LYS A 47 27.59 -11.83 -16.16
N ASN A 48 27.41 -10.94 -17.14
CA ASN A 48 26.29 -10.00 -17.19
C ASN A 48 24.94 -10.72 -17.19
N ALA A 49 24.79 -11.80 -17.97
CA ALA A 49 23.57 -12.60 -17.98
C ALA A 49 23.25 -13.22 -16.59
N LYS A 50 24.28 -13.73 -15.89
CA LYS A 50 24.11 -14.25 -14.53
C LYS A 50 23.74 -13.17 -13.52
N GLU A 51 24.40 -12.01 -13.58
CA GLU A 51 24.11 -10.88 -12.69
C GLU A 51 22.70 -10.32 -12.94
N MET A 52 22.29 -10.18 -14.21
CA MET A 52 20.95 -9.74 -14.57
C MET A 52 19.87 -10.73 -14.10
N ALA A 53 20.10 -12.04 -14.24
CA ALA A 53 19.18 -13.06 -13.74
C ALA A 53 19.05 -13.00 -12.20
N GLY A 54 20.18 -12.95 -11.49
CA GLY A 54 20.16 -12.84 -10.02
C GLY A 54 19.50 -11.55 -9.52
N ASN A 55 19.78 -10.42 -10.19
CA ASN A 55 19.13 -9.15 -9.88
C ASN A 55 17.62 -9.18 -10.15
N SER A 56 17.17 -9.90 -11.18
CA SER A 56 15.74 -10.06 -11.46
C SER A 56 15.03 -10.80 -10.34
N ASP A 57 15.59 -11.92 -9.86
CA ASP A 57 15.04 -12.70 -8.76
C ASP A 57 14.99 -11.88 -7.45
N GLU A 58 16.06 -11.12 -7.16
CA GLU A 58 16.07 -10.21 -6.02
C GLU A 58 15.01 -9.10 -6.13
N LEU A 59 14.83 -8.52 -7.32
CA LEU A 59 13.82 -7.48 -7.55
C LEU A 59 12.41 -8.04 -7.40
N HIS A 60 12.15 -9.26 -7.89
CA HIS A 60 10.88 -9.94 -7.68
C HIS A 60 10.62 -10.22 -6.19
N ALA A 61 11.61 -10.75 -5.46
CA ALA A 61 11.49 -10.99 -4.03
C ALA A 61 11.22 -9.70 -3.23
N LYS A 62 11.89 -8.59 -3.58
CA LYS A 62 11.63 -7.27 -2.99
C LYS A 62 10.23 -6.76 -3.31
N ALA A 63 9.77 -6.92 -4.55
CA ALA A 63 8.42 -6.53 -4.95
C ALA A 63 7.34 -7.33 -4.19
N ASP A 64 7.50 -8.64 -4.06
CA ASP A 64 6.59 -9.50 -3.31
C ASP A 64 6.55 -9.12 -1.81
N ALA A 65 7.70 -8.83 -1.21
CA ALA A 65 7.78 -8.37 0.17
C ALA A 65 7.06 -7.01 0.37
N ILE A 66 7.24 -6.06 -0.55
CA ILE A 66 6.55 -4.78 -0.51
C ILE A 66 5.03 -4.97 -0.64
N LEU A 67 4.58 -5.82 -1.57
CA LEU A 67 3.16 -6.12 -1.76
C LEU A 67 2.54 -6.80 -0.52
N ALA A 68 3.27 -7.72 0.12
CA ALA A 68 2.83 -8.37 1.35
C ALA A 68 2.68 -7.36 2.50
N ASN A 69 3.67 -6.50 2.70
CA ASN A 69 3.62 -5.45 3.72
C ASN A 69 2.48 -4.45 3.45
N ALA A 70 2.33 -3.99 2.21
CA ALA A 70 1.25 -3.07 1.84
C ALA A 70 -0.14 -3.69 2.09
N LYS A 71 -0.32 -5.00 1.81
CA LYS A 71 -1.57 -5.70 2.12
C LYS A 71 -1.81 -5.80 3.62
N ALA A 72 -0.77 -6.09 4.41
CA ALA A 72 -0.88 -6.16 5.86
C ALA A 72 -1.25 -4.81 6.48
N GLU A 73 -0.59 -3.73 6.04
CA GLU A 73 -0.91 -2.35 6.47
C GLU A 73 -2.32 -1.95 6.07
N ALA A 74 -2.75 -2.22 4.84
CA ALA A 74 -4.10 -1.92 4.38
C ALA A 74 -5.17 -2.65 5.22
N ASN A 75 -4.94 -3.92 5.55
CA ASN A 75 -5.83 -4.68 6.42
C ASN A 75 -5.87 -4.09 7.84
N ALA A 76 -4.72 -3.73 8.41
CA ALA A 76 -4.64 -3.10 9.73
C ALA A 76 -5.37 -1.75 9.78
N ILE A 77 -5.20 -0.91 8.76
CA ILE A 77 -5.92 0.36 8.62
C ILE A 77 -7.42 0.12 8.53
N ARG A 78 -7.85 -0.85 7.72
CA ARG A 78 -9.25 -1.20 7.56
C ARG A 78 -9.87 -1.67 8.87
N GLU A 79 -9.19 -2.57 9.57
CA GLU A 79 -9.66 -3.09 10.85
C GLU A 79 -9.75 -1.98 11.91
N LYS A 80 -8.73 -1.12 11.99
CA LYS A 80 -8.74 0.05 12.86
C LYS A 80 -9.92 0.97 12.55
N ALA A 81 -10.15 1.31 11.28
CA ALA A 81 -11.26 2.15 10.86
C ALA A 81 -12.63 1.54 11.20
N ILE A 82 -12.79 0.22 11.03
CA ILE A 82 -14.02 -0.49 11.39
C ILE A 82 -14.23 -0.44 12.91
N ASN A 83 -13.19 -0.70 13.70
CA ASN A 83 -13.27 -0.68 15.16
C ASN A 83 -13.58 0.72 15.70
N GLU A 84 -12.94 1.76 15.15
CA GLU A 84 -13.23 3.16 15.49
C GLU A 84 -14.66 3.56 15.11
N ALA A 85 -15.11 3.19 13.91
CA ALA A 85 -16.48 3.47 13.49
C ALA A 85 -17.51 2.76 14.38
N LYS A 86 -17.24 1.51 14.78
CA LYS A 86 -18.10 0.76 15.71
C LYS A 86 -18.14 1.41 17.09
N ALA A 87 -16.98 1.76 17.65
CA ALA A 87 -16.90 2.44 18.94
C ALA A 87 -17.64 3.79 18.94
N LEU A 88 -17.52 4.55 17.84
CA LEU A 88 -18.22 5.82 17.68
C LEU A 88 -19.74 5.63 17.54
N ALA A 89 -20.17 4.59 16.81
CA ALA A 89 -21.59 4.23 16.71
C ALA A 89 -22.16 3.83 18.07
N ASP A 90 -21.48 2.96 18.81
CA ASP A 90 -21.89 2.49 20.14
C ASP A 90 -21.97 3.67 21.12
N SER A 91 -20.97 4.55 21.14
CA SER A 91 -20.97 5.76 21.97
C SER A 91 -22.13 6.71 21.62
N LYS A 92 -22.44 6.88 20.33
CA LYS A 92 -23.54 7.74 19.88
C LYS A 92 -24.90 7.14 20.24
N ILE A 93 -25.05 5.82 20.14
CA ILE A 93 -26.25 5.12 20.58
C ILE A 93 -26.42 5.30 22.09
N GLU A 94 -25.39 5.05 22.88
CA GLU A 94 -25.46 5.20 24.34
C GLU A 94 -25.81 6.64 24.75
N SER A 95 -25.19 7.63 24.13
CA SER A 95 -25.50 9.05 24.36
C SER A 95 -26.95 9.38 24.02
N LYS A 96 -27.46 8.89 22.89
CA LYS A 96 -28.85 9.13 22.48
C LYS A 96 -29.86 8.41 23.37
N THR A 97 -29.55 7.21 23.83
CA THR A 97 -30.37 6.49 24.80
C THR A 97 -30.44 7.25 26.12
N LYS A 98 -29.30 7.72 26.66
CA LYS A 98 -29.29 8.56 27.87
C LYS A 98 -30.08 9.86 27.71
N GLU A 99 -29.96 10.51 26.55
CA GLU A 99 -30.73 11.72 26.23
C GLU A 99 -32.24 11.44 26.18
N LEU A 100 -32.64 10.31 25.58
CA LEU A 100 -34.03 9.86 25.52
C LEU A 100 -34.58 9.54 26.91
N ASP A 101 -33.83 8.82 27.72
CA ASP A 101 -34.23 8.46 29.09
C ASP A 101 -34.43 9.72 29.94
N SER A 102 -33.50 10.68 29.86
CA SER A 102 -33.61 11.96 30.56
C SER A 102 -34.83 12.76 30.09
N LYS A 103 -35.05 12.86 28.77
CA LYS A 103 -36.24 13.53 28.20
C LYS A 103 -37.53 12.85 28.63
N TYR A 104 -37.56 11.52 28.66
CA TYR A 104 -38.72 10.76 29.10
C TYR A 104 -39.03 11.02 30.58
N GLN A 105 -38.01 11.03 31.44
CA GLN A 105 -38.18 11.36 32.86
C GLN A 105 -38.74 12.77 33.05
N SER A 106 -38.15 13.78 32.39
CA SER A 106 -38.66 15.15 32.45
C SER A 106 -40.09 15.27 31.93
N PHE A 107 -40.43 14.58 30.84
CA PHE A 107 -41.79 14.55 30.30
C PHE A 107 -42.79 13.95 31.30
N VAL A 108 -42.44 12.85 31.97
CA VAL A 108 -43.30 12.23 33.00
C VAL A 108 -43.49 13.15 34.19
N GLU A 109 -42.45 13.88 34.59
CA GLU A 109 -42.51 14.84 35.68
C GLU A 109 -43.41 16.04 35.34
N GLU A 110 -43.27 16.59 34.13
CA GLU A 110 -44.11 17.65 33.59
C GLU A 110 -45.58 17.20 33.46
N LEU A 111 -45.83 15.97 33.00
CA LEU A 111 -47.18 15.40 32.89
C LEU A 111 -47.84 15.28 34.27
N ASN A 112 -47.09 14.87 35.29
CA ASN A 112 -47.58 14.84 36.67
C ASN A 112 -47.89 16.23 37.22
N ASN A 113 -47.07 17.23 36.90
CA ASN A 113 -47.34 18.62 37.30
C ASN A 113 -48.59 19.18 36.60
N ASN A 114 -48.71 19.00 35.28
CA ASN A 114 -49.90 19.39 34.51
C ASN A 114 -51.16 18.70 35.04
N LYS A 115 -51.08 17.43 35.44
CA LYS A 115 -52.21 16.71 36.05
C LYS A 115 -52.63 17.33 37.39
N LYS A 116 -51.66 17.72 38.24
CA LYS A 116 -51.94 18.40 39.52
C LYS A 116 -52.60 19.76 39.28
N GLU A 117 -52.03 20.57 38.39
CA GLU A 117 -52.59 21.88 38.03
C GLU A 117 -54.01 21.77 37.47
N LEU A 118 -54.24 20.82 36.56
CA LEU A 118 -55.57 20.56 36.01
C LEU A 118 -56.57 20.15 37.09
N THR A 119 -56.18 19.28 38.03
CA THR A 119 -57.04 18.86 39.14
C THR A 119 -57.37 20.03 40.08
N GLN A 120 -56.40 20.92 40.31
CA GLN A 120 -56.58 22.09 41.15
C GLN A 120 -57.46 23.15 40.48
N SER A 121 -57.30 23.36 39.17
CA SER A 121 -58.16 24.26 38.40
C SER A 121 -59.60 23.74 38.32
N LEU A 122 -59.79 22.43 38.08
CA LEU A 122 -61.10 21.77 38.13
C LEU A 122 -61.75 21.95 39.50
N SER A 123 -61.01 21.73 40.59
CA SER A 123 -61.53 21.89 41.95
C SER A 123 -61.94 23.34 42.26
N THR A 124 -61.21 24.32 41.71
CA THR A 124 -61.53 25.75 41.87
C THR A 124 -62.74 26.16 41.04
N GLN A 125 -62.92 25.58 39.85
CA GLN A 125 -64.03 25.89 38.95
C GLN A 125 -65.30 25.09 39.23
N LEU A 126 -65.21 23.95 39.94
CA LEU A 126 -66.34 23.08 40.25
C LEU A 126 -67.49 23.80 41.01
N PRO A 127 -67.23 24.67 42.01
CA PRO A 127 -68.28 25.44 42.69
C PRO A 127 -68.98 26.43 41.75
N LEU A 128 -68.21 27.17 40.94
CA LEU A 128 -68.73 28.11 39.95
C LEU A 128 -69.56 27.41 38.87
N PHE A 129 -69.10 26.24 38.43
CA PHE A 129 -69.84 25.38 37.50
C PHE A 129 -71.14 24.86 38.13
N LYS A 130 -71.10 24.40 39.39
CA LYS A 130 -72.29 23.95 40.13
C LYS A 130 -73.30 25.07 40.35
N GLU A 131 -72.85 26.29 40.67
CA GLU A 131 -73.71 27.47 40.76
C GLU A 131 -74.30 27.86 39.42
N SER A 132 -73.53 27.85 38.33
CA SER A 132 -74.05 28.18 37.00
C SER A 132 -75.10 27.17 36.50
N ILE A 133 -74.92 25.88 36.80
CA ILE A 133 -75.97 24.87 36.56
C ILE A 133 -77.20 25.15 37.41
N LYS A 134 -77.03 25.42 38.71
CA LYS A 134 -78.17 25.71 39.60
C LYS A 134 -78.94 26.95 39.15
N ALA A 135 -78.24 28.02 38.76
CA ALA A 135 -78.84 29.24 38.24
C ALA A 135 -79.61 28.99 36.92
N LYS A 136 -79.08 28.15 36.04
CA LYS A 136 -79.76 27.82 34.77
C LYS A 136 -80.97 26.89 34.97
N MET A 137 -80.92 26.01 35.97
CA MET A 137 -82.04 25.15 36.37
C MET A 137 -83.12 25.89 37.17
N ALA A 138 -82.78 26.95 37.90
CA ALA A 138 -83.73 27.80 38.62
C ALA A 138 -84.44 28.83 37.73
N ASN A 139 -83.89 29.10 36.54
CA ASN A 139 -84.49 29.95 35.50
C ASN A 139 -85.25 29.14 34.43
N LEU A 140 -85.39 27.82 34.63
CA LEU A 140 -86.30 26.91 33.93
C LEU A 140 -87.53 26.68 34.80
#